data_AF-A0A2E7JZ60-F1
#
_entry.id   AF-A0A2E7JZ60-F1
#
_cell.length_a   1.000
_cell.length_b   1.000
_cell.length_c   1.000
_cell.angle_alpha   90.00
_cell.angle_beta   90.00
_cell.angle_gamma   90.00
#
_symmetry.space_group_name_H-M   'P 1'
#
loop_
_entity.id
_entity.type
_entity.pdbx_description
1 polymer ?
#
loop_
_entity_poly.entity_id
_entity_poly.type
_entity_poly.pdbx_seq_one_letter_code
_entity_poly.pdbx_strand_id
1 'polypeptide(L)'
;MNIGEEMPLFSFLGRTHRIFIEGRGFDFESFDIHNNGTASLNLINLDDPLFSILDFEEPRVIYVVSRLGQNDLIIQGCTFKSIDGSKSQLLYSKIQTES
;
A
#
# COMPACT_ATOMS: atom_id res chain seq x y z
N MET A 1 27.00 -10.74 -5.69
CA MET A 1 26.80 -9.37 -5.16
C MET A 1 25.52 -9.44 -4.35
N ASN A 2 25.61 -9.42 -3.02
CA ASN A 2 24.43 -9.48 -2.16
C ASN A 2 23.85 -8.06 -2.16
N ILE A 3 22.90 -7.79 -3.04
CA ILE A 3 22.19 -6.51 -3.08
C ILE A 3 21.31 -6.56 -1.84
N GLY A 4 21.74 -5.91 -0.76
CA GLY A 4 20.97 -5.88 0.48
C GLY A 4 19.56 -5.42 0.15
N GLU A 5 18.57 -6.25 0.45
CA GLU A 5 17.17 -5.86 0.35
C GLU A 5 17.00 -4.56 1.15
N GLU A 6 16.66 -3.49 0.44
CA GLU A 6 16.49 -2.17 1.01
C GLU A 6 15.40 -2.26 2.07
N MET A 7 15.76 -2.02 3.35
CA MET A 7 14.79 -2.13 4.44
C MET A 7 13.64 -1.14 4.20
N PRO A 8 12.38 -1.58 4.31
CA PRO A 8 11.25 -0.70 4.13
C PRO A 8 11.25 0.41 5.19
N LEU A 9 10.84 1.60 4.77
CA LEU A 9 10.65 2.75 5.65
C LEU A 9 9.49 2.52 6.63
N PHE A 10 8.42 1.87 6.14
CA PHE A 10 7.30 1.41 6.94
C PHE A 10 6.89 0.02 6.50
N SER A 11 6.48 -0.81 7.46
CA SER A 11 5.93 -2.14 7.22
C SER A 11 4.65 -2.33 8.01
N PHE A 12 3.59 -2.72 7.31
CA PHE A 12 2.30 -2.99 7.91
C PHE A 12 1.87 -4.42 7.63
N LEU A 13 1.21 -5.02 8.61
CA LEU A 13 0.57 -6.32 8.48
C LEU A 13 -0.94 -6.14 8.49
N GLY A 14 -1.66 -6.83 7.60
CA GLY A 14 -3.11 -6.67 7.56
C GLY A 14 -3.85 -7.30 8.74
N ARG A 15 -3.19 -8.13 9.55
CA ARG A 15 -3.75 -8.56 10.85
C ARG A 15 -3.88 -7.42 11.86
N THR A 16 -3.11 -6.34 11.69
CA THR A 16 -3.14 -5.15 12.57
C THR A 16 -3.62 -3.89 11.87
N HIS A 17 -3.65 -3.85 10.53
CA HIS A 17 -4.02 -2.68 9.75
C HIS A 17 -4.99 -3.02 8.62
N ARG A 18 -5.62 -1.99 8.08
CA ARG A 18 -6.44 -2.02 6.87
C ARG A 18 -6.09 -0.80 6.04
N ILE A 19 -6.11 -0.93 4.71
CA ILE A 19 -5.95 0.24 3.83
C ILE A 19 -7.31 0.77 3.42
N PHE A 20 -7.41 2.08 3.24
CA PHE A 20 -8.61 2.73 2.74
C PHE A 20 -8.29 3.57 1.50
N ILE A 21 -9.14 3.44 0.48
CA ILE A 21 -9.08 4.21 -0.77
C ILE A 21 -10.50 4.72 -1.01
N GLU A 22 -10.66 6.04 -1.15
CA GLU A 22 -11.97 6.68 -1.38
C GLU A 22 -13.05 6.25 -0.35
N GLY A 23 -12.65 6.07 0.91
CA GLY A 23 -13.53 5.65 2.00
C GLY A 23 -13.89 4.16 2.02
N ARG A 24 -13.40 3.36 1.07
CA ARG A 24 -13.57 1.90 1.05
C ARG A 24 -12.37 1.22 1.67
N GLY A 25 -12.60 0.25 2.55
CA GLY A 25 -11.56 -0.48 3.26
C GLY A 25 -11.21 -1.81 2.59
N PHE A 26 -9.91 -2.12 2.50
CA PHE A 26 -9.37 -3.33 1.89
C PHE A 26 -8.42 -4.03 2.85
N ASP A 27 -8.64 -5.34 3.02
CA ASP A 27 -7.75 -6.20 3.79
C ASP A 27 -6.58 -6.67 2.91
N PHE A 28 -5.42 -6.86 3.52
CA PHE A 28 -4.18 -7.25 2.83
C PHE A 28 -3.37 -8.21 3.72
N GLU A 29 -2.32 -8.82 3.20
CA GLU A 29 -1.39 -9.63 4.00
C GLU A 29 -0.26 -8.76 4.58
N SER A 30 0.50 -8.11 3.69
CA SER A 30 1.59 -7.20 4.03
C SER A 30 1.62 -5.98 3.12
N PHE A 31 2.11 -4.86 3.66
CA PHE A 31 2.30 -3.63 2.91
C PHE A 31 3.59 -2.94 3.34
N ASP A 32 4.58 -2.94 2.45
CA ASP A 32 5.91 -2.38 2.70
C ASP A 32 6.12 -1.13 1.84
N ILE A 33 6.53 -0.03 2.47
CA ILE A 33 6.75 1.26 1.82
C ILE A 33 8.25 1.54 1.80
N HIS A 34 8.82 1.75 0.62
CA HIS A 34 10.26 1.98 0.44
C HIS A 34 10.55 3.48 0.23
N ASN A 35 11.72 3.96 0.62
CA ASN A 35 12.11 5.38 0.55
C ASN A 35 12.33 5.91 -0.89
N ASN A 36 12.23 5.04 -1.90
CA ASN A 36 12.54 5.31 -3.30
C ASN A 36 11.29 5.59 -4.15
N GLY A 37 10.14 5.82 -3.50
CA GLY A 37 8.86 6.08 -4.19
C GLY A 37 8.11 4.81 -4.61
N THR A 38 8.53 3.62 -4.19
CA THR A 38 7.80 2.37 -4.44
C THR A 38 7.22 1.75 -3.17
N ALA A 39 6.15 0.99 -3.32
CA ALA A 39 5.58 0.19 -2.24
C ALA A 39 5.18 -1.20 -2.74
N SER A 40 5.32 -2.20 -1.86
CA SER A 40 4.99 -3.60 -2.12
C SER A 40 3.73 -3.97 -1.34
N LEU A 41 2.61 -4.18 -2.04
CA LEU A 41 1.32 -4.56 -1.45
C LEU A 41 1.01 -6.01 -1.78
N ASN A 42 0.86 -6.85 -0.77
CA ASN A 42 0.42 -8.23 -0.94
C ASN A 42 -1.03 -8.36 -0.48
N LEU A 43 -1.93 -8.65 -1.41
CA LEU A 43 -3.36 -8.79 -1.17
C LEU A 43 -3.72 -10.21 -0.70
N ILE A 44 -4.88 -10.35 -0.08
CA ILE A 44 -5.39 -11.67 0.35
C ILE A 44 -5.96 -12.43 -0.86
N ASN A 45 -6.61 -11.70 -1.79
CA ASN A 45 -7.34 -12.27 -2.91
C ASN A 45 -6.93 -11.64 -4.24
N LEU A 46 -6.96 -12.44 -5.30
CA LEU A 46 -6.66 -12.03 -6.68
C LEU A 46 -7.78 -11.21 -7.31
N ASP A 47 -9.03 -11.45 -6.90
CA ASP A 47 -10.21 -10.74 -7.39
C ASP A 47 -10.58 -9.57 -6.47
N ASP A 48 -9.60 -8.97 -5.80
CA ASP A 48 -9.86 -7.90 -4.84
C ASP A 48 -10.46 -6.68 -5.55
N PRO A 49 -11.59 -6.10 -5.05
CA PRO A 49 -12.18 -4.91 -5.65
C PRO A 49 -11.23 -3.71 -5.70
N LEU A 50 -10.11 -3.73 -4.95
CA LEU A 50 -9.04 -2.75 -5.05
C LEU A 50 -8.56 -2.54 -6.50
N PHE A 51 -8.48 -3.60 -7.30
CA PHE A 51 -8.06 -3.52 -8.70
C PHE A 51 -9.02 -2.73 -9.60
N SER A 52 -10.24 -2.47 -9.14
CA SER A 52 -11.21 -1.62 -9.85
C SER A 52 -11.14 -0.14 -9.46
N ILE A 53 -10.37 0.20 -8.41
CA ILE A 53 -10.29 1.56 -7.85
C ILE A 53 -8.90 2.15 -8.06
N LEU A 54 -7.87 1.33 -7.86
CA LEU A 54 -6.50 1.69 -8.17
C LEU A 54 -6.20 1.25 -9.60
N ASP A 55 -5.56 2.11 -10.36
CA ASP A 55 -5.16 1.80 -11.74
C ASP A 55 -3.70 2.25 -11.99
N PHE A 56 -3.24 2.14 -13.23
CA PHE A 56 -1.86 2.40 -13.62
C PHE A 56 -1.57 3.88 -13.96
N GLU A 57 -2.61 4.72 -14.11
CA GLU A 57 -2.50 6.08 -14.65
C GLU A 57 -3.07 7.14 -13.70
N GLU A 58 -4.26 6.93 -13.14
CA GLU A 58 -4.92 7.85 -12.23
C GLU A 58 -4.46 7.66 -10.77
N PRO A 59 -3.75 8.66 -10.20
CA PRO A 59 -3.25 8.54 -8.84
C PRO A 59 -4.37 8.58 -7.80
N ARG A 60 -4.30 7.67 -6.83
CA ARG A 60 -5.19 7.63 -5.65
C ARG A 60 -4.45 7.98 -4.37
N VAL A 61 -5.22 8.22 -3.30
CA VAL A 61 -4.71 8.36 -1.93
C VAL A 61 -5.05 7.10 -1.15
N ILE A 62 -4.03 6.51 -0.51
CA ILE A 62 -4.16 5.34 0.36
C ILE A 62 -3.96 5.78 1.81
N TYR A 63 -4.93 5.48 2.66
CA TYR A 63 -4.81 5.63 4.12
C TYR A 63 -4.50 4.27 4.73
N VAL A 64 -3.45 4.17 5.53
CA VAL A 64 -3.13 2.98 6.33
C VAL A 64 -3.63 3.23 7.74
N VAL A 65 -4.60 2.42 8.16
CA VAL A 65 -5.32 2.62 9.41
C VAL A 65 -5.17 1.37 10.26
N SER A 66 -4.73 1.52 11.51
CA SER A 66 -4.71 0.42 12.46
C SER A 66 -6.14 -0.09 12.71
N ARG A 67 -6.27 -1.36 13.05
CA ARG A 67 -7.57 -1.95 13.44
C ARG A 67 -8.13 -1.37 14.75
N LEU A 68 -7.35 -0.56 15.47
CA LEU A 68 -7.81 0.23 16.61
C LEU A 68 -8.42 1.58 16.18
N GLY A 69 -8.39 1.91 14.88
CA GLY A 69 -8.97 3.12 14.32
C GLY A 69 -8.01 4.32 14.23
N GLN A 70 -6.71 4.11 14.49
CA GLN A 70 -5.71 5.16 14.34
C GLN A 70 -5.20 5.21 12.90
N ASN A 71 -5.16 6.41 12.31
CA ASN A 71 -4.53 6.63 11.02
C ASN A 71 -3.01 6.73 11.22
N ASP A 72 -2.25 5.77 10.70
CA ASP A 72 -0.80 5.72 10.91
C ASP A 72 -0.02 6.33 9.75
N LEU A 73 -0.53 6.19 8.52
CA LEU A 73 0.14 6.69 7.32
C LEU A 73 -0.85 7.08 6.23
N ILE A 74 -0.56 8.19 5.55
CA ILE A 74 -1.22 8.60 4.32
C ILE A 74 -0.21 8.55 3.19
N ILE A 75 -0.54 7.84 2.12
CA ILE A 75 0.28 7.72 0.91
C ILE A 75 -0.49 8.35 -0.24
N GLN A 76 0.12 9.32 -0.90
CA GLN A 76 -0.51 10.12 -1.94
C GLN A 76 0.17 9.86 -3.29
N GLY A 77 -0.62 9.94 -4.36
CA GLY A 77 -0.11 9.74 -5.71
C GLY A 77 0.08 8.27 -6.06
N CYS A 78 -0.70 7.36 -5.47
CA CYS A 78 -0.55 5.93 -5.64
C CYS A 78 -1.08 5.47 -6.99
N THR A 79 -0.26 4.77 -7.77
CA THR A 79 -0.68 4.03 -8.98
C THR A 79 -0.04 2.65 -8.98
N PHE A 80 -0.64 1.71 -9.71
CA PHE A 80 0.00 0.44 -9.97
C PHE A 80 1.25 0.61 -10.85
N LYS A 81 2.32 -0.08 -10.47
CA LYS A 81 3.52 -0.30 -11.28
C LYS A 81 3.47 -1.66 -11.97
N SER A 82 3.08 -2.70 -11.22
CA SER A 82 2.94 -4.06 -11.72
C SER A 82 2.07 -4.90 -10.78
N ILE A 83 1.38 -5.90 -11.33
CA ILE A 83 0.59 -6.87 -10.58
C ILE A 83 1.06 -8.26 -11.00
N ASP A 84 1.42 -9.09 -10.04
CA ASP A 84 1.78 -10.50 -10.22
C ASP A 84 1.02 -11.34 -9.18
N GLY A 85 -0.15 -11.82 -9.59
CA GLY A 85 -1.09 -12.47 -8.68
C GLY A 85 -1.50 -11.53 -7.54
N SER A 86 -1.28 -11.97 -6.29
CA SER A 86 -1.64 -11.20 -5.10
C SER A 86 -0.63 -10.10 -4.79
N LYS A 87 0.55 -10.17 -5.41
CA LYS A 87 1.64 -9.21 -5.19
C LYS A 87 1.50 -8.06 -6.16
N SER A 88 1.41 -6.87 -5.61
CA SER A 88 1.35 -5.62 -6.35
C SER A 88 2.53 -4.74 -5.98
N GLN A 89 3.08 -4.08 -6.99
CA GLN A 89 4.02 -2.97 -6.81
C GLN A 89 3.28 -1.68 -7.13
N LEU A 90 3.45 -0.70 -6.26
CA LEU A 90 2.88 0.63 -6.40
C LEU A 90 3.99 1.65 -6.60
N LEU A 91 3.70 2.71 -7.35
CA LEU A 91 4.41 3.98 -7.27
C LEU A 91 3.66 4.91 -6.31
N TYR A 92 4.37 5.81 -5.65
CA TYR A 92 3.75 6.89 -4.89
C TYR A 92 4.59 8.17 -4.99
N SER A 93 3.96 9.33 -4.80
CA SER A 93 4.64 10.63 -4.89
C SER A 93 4.97 11.23 -3.52
N LYS A 94 4.17 10.94 -2.49
CA LYS A 94 4.34 11.55 -1.16
C LYS A 94 3.80 10.64 -0.05
N ILE A 95 4.45 10.72 1.11
CA ILE A 95 3.99 10.13 2.37
C ILE A 95 3.73 11.23 3.40
N GLN A 96 2.78 10.99 4.29
CA GLN A 96 2.49 11.84 5.44
C GLN A 96 2.16 10.93 6.64
N THR A 97 2.88 11.13 7.74
CA THR A 97 2.57 10.51 9.03
C THR A 97 1.71 11.48 9.84
N GLU A 98 0.64 10.99 10.46
CA GLU A 98 -0.09 11.78 11.45
C GLU A 98 0.79 11.86 12.72
N SER A 99 1.02 13.07 13.22
CA SER A 99 1.91 13.36 14.36
C SER A 99 1.19 13.25 15.69
#